data_AF-A0A200QL50-F1
#
_entry.id   AF-A0A200QL50-F1
#
_cell.length_a   1.000
_cell.length_b   1.000
_cell.length_c   1.000
_cell.angle_alpha   90.00
_cell.angle_beta   90.00
_cell.angle_gamma   90.00
#
_symmetry.space_group_name_H-M   'P 1'
#
loop_
_entity.id
_entity.type
_entity.pdbx_description
1 polymer ?
#
loop_
_entity_poly.entity_id
_entity_poly.type
_entity_poly.pdbx_seq_one_letter_code
_entity_poly.pdbx_strand_id
1 'polypeptide(L)'
;MEEGKQQNRRRRREPHPLLRGGKRENFYSHGFSSSEIQSLTSICEAFIPPLPLETLKVSSINEDQPSLETLQSFYLSSGAQPPIPDEVAELLVKRGLREAIFIVRLVLKILSTRLGTLLLCGSICFGWNFPFINKFSDLSLENREKVLQRWSSGRCLRPLRMVFVLIKVFSFITFLSQIDENSKNPAWDAMRYKVETNESLSETLKERPLQKGIIETTNEADDTLVQSLTQKGLKVTEDKKQNLYKIECDVVVVGSGCGGGVTAAVLANSGKKVVVLEKGNYFEPEDYSSLEGPSLNELYESGGIFSSVDGKFMILAGSTVGGGSAVNWSASIKTPTSVLQECGLKNPNIGKNLHLHPVLLAWGYFPESVKDLQGKTFEGGIITSLHKVVSEGSDVQAIIETPALGPASFAGLFPWVSGLDMKERLVKYRRTAHLFALVRDKGSGEVKDEGRVNYRLNGVDKENLKKGLQRALRILIAAGAVEVGTHRSDGQRLKCKGIKEEELEEFLDTVTTVGGPGSKGEHWTIYSTAHQMSSCRMGAKEEEGGVDENGESWEAEGLFVCDGSVLPTAVGVNPMITIQSTAYCISKKIAGSFNNENHHKK
;
A
#
# COMPACT_ATOMS: atom_id res chain seq x y z
N MET A 1 -49.60 36.64 -11.35
CA MET A 1 -48.87 36.13 -10.16
C MET A 1 -49.05 34.63 -10.14
N GLU A 2 -48.07 33.90 -10.66
CA GLU A 2 -47.85 32.50 -10.31
C GLU A 2 -46.39 32.22 -10.64
N GLU A 3 -45.55 32.34 -9.62
CA GLU A 3 -44.14 32.00 -9.64
C GLU A 3 -44.01 30.47 -9.71
N GLY A 4 -43.64 29.96 -10.88
CA GLY A 4 -43.17 28.59 -11.04
C GLY A 4 -41.80 28.43 -10.40
N LYS A 5 -41.75 27.92 -9.16
CA LYS A 5 -40.52 27.45 -8.52
C LYS A 5 -39.96 26.27 -9.32
N GLN A 6 -38.97 26.55 -10.16
CA GLN A 6 -38.08 25.55 -10.73
C GLN A 6 -37.28 24.94 -9.57
N GLN A 7 -37.70 23.76 -9.09
CA GLN A 7 -36.89 22.95 -8.19
C GLN A 7 -35.63 22.52 -8.96
N ASN A 8 -34.52 23.21 -8.73
CA ASN A 8 -33.18 22.72 -9.03
C ASN A 8 -32.97 21.42 -8.24
N ARG A 9 -33.30 20.28 -8.87
CA ARG A 9 -32.93 18.95 -8.37
C ARG A 9 -31.41 18.81 -8.53
N ARG A 10 -30.66 19.20 -7.49
CA ARG A 10 -29.25 18.86 -7.34
C ARG A 10 -29.11 17.33 -7.49
N ARG A 11 -28.55 16.86 -8.61
CA ARG A 11 -28.15 15.45 -8.76
C ARG A 11 -27.04 15.19 -7.73
N ARG A 12 -27.20 14.12 -6.94
CA ARG A 12 -26.19 13.69 -5.97
C ARG A 12 -24.95 13.20 -6.73
N ARG A 13 -23.76 13.56 -6.25
CA ARG A 13 -22.49 12.97 -6.72
C ARG A 13 -22.56 11.48 -6.43
N GLU A 14 -22.30 10.66 -7.44
CA GLU A 14 -22.08 9.25 -7.21
C GLU A 14 -20.68 8.91 -7.76
N PRO A 15 -19.75 8.36 -6.96
CA PRO A 15 -18.37 8.03 -7.36
C PRO A 15 -18.29 7.12 -8.60
N HIS A 16 -17.14 6.68 -9.10
CA HIS A 16 -17.13 5.66 -10.15
C HIS A 16 -17.66 4.32 -9.60
N PRO A 17 -18.44 3.51 -10.35
CA PRO A 17 -18.97 2.23 -9.86
C PRO A 17 -17.93 1.27 -9.28
N LEU A 18 -16.70 1.30 -9.78
CA LEU A 18 -15.57 0.52 -9.24
C LEU A 18 -15.11 1.00 -7.86
N LEU A 19 -15.30 2.29 -7.55
CA LEU A 19 -14.88 2.94 -6.32
C LEU A 19 -15.98 3.04 -5.26
N ARG A 20 -17.24 2.69 -5.57
CA ARG A 20 -18.38 2.78 -4.64
C ARG A 20 -18.46 1.64 -3.62
N GLY A 21 -17.66 0.58 -3.78
CA GLY A 21 -17.77 -0.65 -2.98
C GLY A 21 -19.12 -1.37 -3.16
N GLY A 22 -19.45 -2.30 -2.27
CA GLY A 22 -20.76 -3.01 -2.29
C GLY A 22 -20.91 -4.15 -3.31
N LYS A 23 -19.94 -4.36 -4.22
CA LYS A 23 -19.87 -5.61 -5.01
C LYS A 23 -19.47 -6.76 -4.08
N ARG A 24 -20.43 -7.59 -3.69
CA ARG A 24 -20.15 -8.90 -3.08
C ARG A 24 -20.00 -9.93 -4.19
N GLU A 25 -18.87 -10.60 -4.25
CA GLU A 25 -18.75 -11.81 -5.08
C GLU A 25 -19.64 -12.89 -4.42
N ASN A 26 -20.71 -13.30 -5.10
CA ASN A 26 -21.61 -14.36 -4.58
C ASN A 26 -20.93 -15.74 -4.57
N PHE A 27 -19.75 -15.85 -5.17
CA PHE A 27 -18.97 -17.09 -5.27
C PHE A 27 -17.49 -16.78 -5.05
N TYR A 28 -16.87 -17.49 -4.12
CA TYR A 28 -15.42 -17.43 -3.89
C TYR A 28 -14.68 -18.48 -4.73
N SER A 29 -13.49 -18.11 -5.21
CA SER A 29 -12.66 -18.94 -6.10
C SER A 29 -11.29 -19.28 -5.51
N HIS A 30 -11.04 -18.87 -4.25
CA HIS A 30 -9.77 -19.05 -3.54
C HIS A 30 -9.27 -20.51 -3.48
N GLY A 31 -10.15 -21.51 -3.60
CA GLY A 31 -9.79 -22.93 -3.69
C GLY A 31 -9.22 -23.52 -2.40
N PHE A 32 -9.50 -22.91 -1.24
CA PHE A 32 -9.18 -23.45 0.09
C PHE A 32 -10.24 -24.49 0.47
N SER A 33 -9.84 -25.57 1.10
CA SER A 33 -10.78 -26.57 1.64
C SER A 33 -11.53 -26.03 2.85
N SER A 34 -12.69 -26.61 3.16
CA SER A 34 -13.48 -26.23 4.35
C SER A 34 -12.67 -26.35 5.65
N SER A 35 -11.72 -27.28 5.72
CA SER A 35 -10.84 -27.46 6.88
C SER A 35 -9.77 -26.36 7.02
N GLU A 36 -9.25 -25.86 5.88
CA GLU A 36 -8.35 -24.71 5.85
C GLU A 36 -9.12 -23.45 6.24
N ILE A 37 -10.34 -23.25 5.71
CA ILE A 37 -11.21 -22.12 6.07
C ILE A 37 -11.58 -22.15 7.55
N GLN A 38 -11.95 -23.29 8.13
CA GLN A 38 -12.23 -23.38 9.57
C GLN A 38 -11.02 -22.94 10.44
N SER A 39 -9.81 -23.34 10.03
CA SER A 39 -8.58 -22.92 10.72
C SER A 39 -8.33 -21.42 10.54
N LEU A 40 -8.54 -20.89 9.33
CA LEU A 40 -8.41 -19.47 9.00
C LEU A 40 -9.41 -18.63 9.80
N THR A 41 -10.68 -19.02 9.84
CA THR A 41 -11.75 -18.41 10.66
C THR A 41 -11.32 -18.30 12.12
N SER A 42 -10.71 -19.36 12.66
CA SER A 42 -10.24 -19.39 14.05
C SER A 42 -9.06 -18.46 14.31
N ILE A 43 -8.21 -18.22 13.31
CA ILE A 43 -7.12 -17.24 13.36
C ILE A 43 -7.67 -15.81 13.24
N CYS A 44 -8.59 -15.56 12.31
CA CYS A 44 -9.24 -14.26 12.14
C CYS A 44 -9.98 -13.83 13.42
N GLU A 45 -10.68 -14.76 14.09
CA GLU A 45 -11.30 -14.50 15.39
C GLU A 45 -10.28 -14.16 16.47
N ALA A 46 -9.13 -14.83 16.51
CA ALA A 46 -8.10 -14.49 17.49
C ALA A 46 -7.53 -13.08 17.26
N PHE A 47 -7.39 -12.64 16.00
CA PHE A 47 -6.99 -11.26 15.70
C PHE A 47 -8.05 -10.23 16.08
N ILE A 48 -9.32 -10.53 15.80
CA ILE A 48 -10.47 -9.65 16.00
C ILE A 48 -11.53 -10.42 16.80
N PRO A 49 -11.36 -10.55 18.13
CA PRO A 49 -12.22 -11.39 18.93
C PRO A 49 -13.55 -10.73 19.31
N PRO A 50 -14.63 -11.50 19.48
CA PRO A 50 -15.77 -11.04 20.25
C PRO A 50 -15.35 -10.97 21.72
N LEU A 51 -15.49 -9.80 22.34
CA LEU A 51 -15.11 -9.55 23.73
C LEU A 51 -16.35 -9.23 24.58
N PRO A 52 -16.46 -9.82 25.78
CA PRO A 52 -17.60 -9.57 26.66
C PRO A 52 -17.59 -8.15 27.22
N LEU A 53 -18.79 -7.70 27.61
CA LEU A 53 -19.05 -6.32 28.05
C LEU A 53 -18.27 -5.93 29.30
N GLU A 54 -17.95 -6.87 30.20
CA GLU A 54 -17.16 -6.57 31.41
C GLU A 54 -15.72 -6.12 31.09
N THR A 55 -15.25 -6.38 29.87
CA THR A 55 -13.93 -5.96 29.39
C THR A 55 -13.86 -4.46 29.12
N LEU A 56 -15.02 -3.79 28.93
CA LEU A 56 -15.11 -2.33 28.86
C LEU A 56 -14.86 -1.75 30.25
N LYS A 57 -13.60 -1.51 30.61
CA LYS A 57 -13.24 -0.64 31.74
C LYS A 57 -13.62 0.79 31.36
N VAL A 58 -14.90 1.13 31.47
CA VAL A 58 -15.41 2.49 31.26
C VAL A 58 -14.89 3.37 32.38
N SER A 59 -13.67 3.89 32.20
CA SER A 59 -13.16 4.99 33.00
C SER A 59 -13.86 6.25 32.52
N SER A 60 -14.83 6.71 33.30
CA SER A 60 -15.61 7.96 33.16
C SER A 60 -16.21 8.21 31.78
N ILE A 61 -17.53 8.00 31.68
CA ILE A 61 -18.36 8.48 30.57
C ILE A 61 -18.27 10.01 30.54
N ASN A 62 -17.45 10.55 29.66
CA ASN A 62 -17.59 11.94 29.21
C ASN A 62 -18.63 11.97 28.09
N GLU A 63 -19.35 13.08 27.94
CA GLU A 63 -20.40 13.30 26.92
C GLU A 63 -19.92 13.07 25.47
N ASP A 64 -18.60 12.96 25.27
CA ASP A 64 -17.92 12.78 23.98
C ASP A 64 -17.40 11.36 23.69
N GLN A 65 -17.86 10.29 24.36
CA GLN A 65 -17.57 8.88 23.98
C GLN A 65 -18.59 8.32 22.97
N PRO A 66 -18.24 7.36 22.07
CA PRO A 66 -19.25 6.72 21.22
C PRO A 66 -20.35 6.13 22.10
N SER A 67 -21.59 6.04 21.58
CA SER A 67 -22.67 5.49 22.39
C SER A 67 -22.28 4.10 22.91
N LEU A 68 -22.70 3.78 24.12
CA LEU A 68 -22.38 2.50 24.73
C LEU A 68 -22.79 1.37 23.76
N GLU A 69 -23.99 1.44 23.18
CA GLU A 69 -24.49 0.48 22.18
C GLU A 69 -23.55 0.29 20.98
N THR A 70 -23.00 1.37 20.41
CA THR A 70 -22.04 1.28 19.29
C THR A 70 -20.73 0.61 19.73
N LEU A 71 -20.20 0.97 20.90
CA LEU A 71 -19.02 0.31 21.45
C LEU A 71 -19.29 -1.17 21.73
N GLN A 72 -20.45 -1.50 22.28
CA GLN A 72 -20.84 -2.88 22.55
C GLN A 72 -20.92 -3.70 21.27
N SER A 73 -21.58 -3.18 20.22
CA SER A 73 -21.67 -3.84 18.91
C SER A 73 -20.29 -4.10 18.32
N PHE A 74 -19.38 -3.12 18.36
CA PHE A 74 -18.00 -3.29 17.89
C PHE A 74 -17.20 -4.27 18.74
N TYR A 75 -17.33 -4.26 20.07
CA TYR A 75 -16.61 -5.22 20.91
C TYR A 75 -17.14 -6.65 20.74
N LEU A 76 -18.41 -6.84 20.39
CA LEU A 76 -19.00 -8.14 20.05
C LEU A 76 -18.71 -8.62 18.62
N SER A 77 -18.27 -7.73 17.71
CA SER A 77 -17.93 -8.14 16.34
C SER A 77 -16.71 -9.07 16.32
N SER A 78 -16.67 -9.98 15.35
CA SER A 78 -15.62 -11.00 15.27
C SER A 78 -15.09 -11.15 13.85
N GLY A 79 -13.78 -11.36 13.73
CA GLY A 79 -13.13 -11.71 12.45
C GLY A 79 -13.55 -13.08 11.90
N ALA A 80 -14.25 -13.91 12.69
CA ALA A 80 -14.85 -15.15 12.22
C ALA A 80 -16.19 -14.97 11.49
N GLN A 81 -16.80 -13.79 11.53
CA GLN A 81 -18.11 -13.57 10.93
C GLN A 81 -18.03 -13.64 9.39
N PRO A 82 -18.94 -14.38 8.72
CA PRO A 82 -19.03 -14.33 7.26
C PRO A 82 -19.34 -12.90 6.79
N PRO A 83 -18.77 -12.44 5.66
CA PRO A 83 -17.91 -13.17 4.73
C PRO A 83 -16.38 -13.08 5.01
N ILE A 84 -15.96 -12.58 6.18
CA ILE A 84 -14.57 -12.17 6.42
C ILE A 84 -13.53 -13.27 6.12
N PRO A 85 -13.66 -14.52 6.61
CA PRO A 85 -12.64 -15.55 6.38
C PRO A 85 -12.45 -15.93 4.91
N ASP A 86 -13.54 -16.04 4.15
CA ASP A 86 -13.49 -16.38 2.72
C ASP A 86 -12.89 -15.23 1.90
N GLU A 87 -13.22 -13.99 2.25
CA GLU A 87 -12.64 -12.79 1.63
C GLU A 87 -11.15 -12.65 1.95
N VAL A 88 -10.73 -12.98 3.17
CA VAL A 88 -9.31 -13.08 3.52
C VAL A 88 -8.61 -14.13 2.66
N ALA A 89 -9.22 -15.30 2.45
CA ALA A 89 -8.66 -16.35 1.59
C ALA A 89 -8.57 -15.90 0.12
N GLU A 90 -9.59 -15.21 -0.39
CA GLU A 90 -9.62 -14.66 -1.75
C GLU A 90 -8.52 -13.61 -1.96
N LEU A 91 -8.39 -12.66 -1.03
CA LEU A 91 -7.35 -11.64 -1.09
C LEU A 91 -5.94 -12.23 -0.95
N LEU A 92 -5.75 -13.25 -0.09
CA LEU A 92 -4.49 -13.98 0.01
C LEU A 92 -4.08 -14.56 -1.34
N VAL A 93 -4.99 -15.18 -2.09
CA VAL A 93 -4.71 -15.76 -3.41
C VAL A 93 -4.48 -14.68 -4.46
N LYS A 94 -5.32 -13.63 -4.47
CA LYS A 94 -5.25 -12.55 -5.47
C LYS A 94 -4.01 -11.66 -5.30
N ARG A 95 -3.47 -11.50 -4.08
CA ARG A 95 -2.43 -10.48 -3.77
C ARG A 95 -1.17 -11.03 -3.12
N GLY A 96 -1.19 -12.23 -2.57
CA GLY A 96 -0.03 -12.84 -1.93
C GLY A 96 1.01 -13.37 -2.93
N LEU A 97 2.27 -13.44 -2.50
CA LEU A 97 3.30 -14.18 -3.25
C LEU A 97 2.95 -15.67 -3.27
N ARG A 98 3.05 -16.33 -4.43
CA ARG A 98 2.66 -17.74 -4.64
C ARG A 98 3.28 -18.68 -3.62
N GLU A 99 4.57 -18.52 -3.34
CA GLU A 99 5.32 -19.33 -2.38
C GLU A 99 4.84 -19.11 -0.94
N ALA A 100 4.47 -17.87 -0.59
CA ALA A 100 3.94 -17.54 0.71
C ALA A 100 2.51 -18.11 0.90
N ILE A 101 1.67 -18.02 -0.13
CA ILE A 101 0.32 -18.63 -0.12
C ILE A 101 0.42 -20.15 0.05
N PHE A 102 1.35 -20.80 -0.64
CA PHE A 102 1.60 -22.24 -0.46
C PHE A 102 1.92 -22.58 1.00
N ILE A 103 2.76 -21.78 1.66
CA ILE A 103 3.08 -21.97 3.09
C ILE A 103 1.85 -21.73 3.97
N VAL A 104 1.06 -20.67 3.71
CA VAL A 104 -0.20 -20.40 4.45
C VAL A 104 -1.13 -21.60 4.37
N ARG A 105 -1.38 -22.12 3.17
CA ARG A 105 -2.23 -23.30 2.95
C ARG A 105 -1.71 -24.54 3.66
N LEU A 106 -0.41 -24.80 3.58
CA LEU A 106 0.23 -25.92 4.29
C LEU A 106 0.02 -25.80 5.81
N VAL A 107 0.23 -24.61 6.38
CA VAL A 107 0.05 -24.36 7.82
C VAL A 107 -1.41 -24.55 8.23
N LEU A 108 -2.36 -23.99 7.48
CA LEU A 108 -3.80 -24.16 7.75
C LEU A 108 -4.24 -25.62 7.66
N LYS A 109 -3.73 -26.37 6.68
CA LYS A 109 -4.01 -27.81 6.53
C LYS A 109 -3.42 -28.63 7.70
N ILE A 110 -2.25 -28.26 8.20
CA ILE A 110 -1.66 -28.91 9.39
C ILE A 110 -2.49 -28.59 10.63
N LEU A 111 -2.85 -27.32 10.83
CA LEU A 111 -3.66 -26.85 11.97
C LEU A 111 -5.06 -27.48 12.04
N SER A 112 -5.63 -27.93 10.91
CA SER A 112 -6.94 -28.58 10.90
C SER A 112 -6.94 -29.97 11.57
N THR A 113 -5.76 -30.51 11.88
CA THR A 113 -5.55 -31.79 12.56
C THR A 113 -5.08 -31.63 14.01
N ARG A 114 -5.39 -32.58 14.88
CA ARG A 114 -4.92 -32.59 16.28
C ARG A 114 -3.40 -32.69 16.40
N LEU A 115 -2.79 -33.63 15.67
CA LEU A 115 -1.34 -33.81 15.68
C LEU A 115 -0.62 -32.60 15.08
N GLY A 116 -1.17 -31.98 14.04
CA GLY A 116 -0.63 -30.75 13.49
C GLY A 116 -0.81 -29.54 14.41
N THR A 117 -1.91 -29.47 15.16
CA THR A 117 -2.08 -28.47 16.22
C THR A 117 -1.01 -28.66 17.29
N LEU A 118 -0.74 -29.89 17.76
CA LEU A 118 0.36 -30.16 18.69
C LEU A 118 1.72 -29.73 18.12
N LEU A 119 1.97 -30.00 16.83
CA LEU A 119 3.20 -29.62 16.15
C LEU A 119 3.41 -28.10 16.11
N LEU A 120 2.37 -27.34 15.78
CA LEU A 120 2.48 -25.89 15.52
C LEU A 120 2.15 -25.00 16.74
N CYS A 121 1.38 -25.52 17.69
CA CYS A 121 0.96 -24.81 18.90
C CYS A 121 1.69 -25.30 20.16
N GLY A 122 2.32 -26.47 20.12
CA GLY A 122 2.94 -27.11 21.28
C GLY A 122 1.91 -27.53 22.33
N SER A 123 2.32 -27.55 23.59
CA SER A 123 1.49 -28.03 24.71
C SER A 123 0.23 -27.19 25.00
N ILE A 124 0.08 -26.01 24.39
CA ILE A 124 -1.11 -25.15 24.52
C ILE A 124 -2.37 -25.88 24.02
N CYS A 125 -2.23 -26.87 23.14
CA CYS A 125 -3.38 -27.62 22.63
C CYS A 125 -3.91 -28.72 23.57
N PHE A 126 -3.24 -28.99 24.69
CA PHE A 126 -3.71 -30.02 25.61
C PHE A 126 -4.97 -29.57 26.36
N GLY A 127 -5.92 -30.50 26.48
CA GLY A 127 -7.13 -30.34 27.26
C GLY A 127 -7.32 -31.52 28.22
N TRP A 128 -8.19 -31.34 29.21
CA TRP A 128 -8.48 -32.36 30.22
C TRP A 128 -9.51 -33.40 29.76
N ASN A 129 -10.22 -33.13 28.66
CA ASN A 129 -11.24 -34.02 28.10
C ASN A 129 -10.65 -34.85 26.96
N PHE A 130 -11.01 -36.12 26.86
CA PHE A 130 -10.63 -36.95 25.72
C PHE A 130 -11.39 -36.52 24.45
N PRO A 131 -10.72 -36.36 23.30
CA PRO A 131 -9.28 -36.54 23.07
C PRO A 131 -8.46 -35.37 23.65
N PHE A 132 -7.41 -35.69 24.42
CA PHE A 132 -6.60 -34.72 25.19
C PHE A 132 -5.86 -33.69 24.33
N ILE A 133 -5.82 -33.85 23.02
CA ILE A 133 -5.25 -32.89 22.07
C ILE A 133 -6.40 -32.26 21.29
N ASN A 134 -6.61 -30.97 21.51
CA ASN A 134 -7.62 -30.21 20.79
C ASN A 134 -7.12 -29.81 19.39
N LYS A 135 -8.03 -29.68 18.43
CA LYS A 135 -7.71 -28.99 17.17
C LYS A 135 -7.57 -27.49 17.44
N PHE A 136 -6.88 -26.77 16.56
CA PHE A 136 -6.73 -25.32 16.70
C PHE A 136 -8.08 -24.58 16.80
N SER A 137 -9.08 -24.99 16.02
CA SER A 137 -10.44 -24.43 16.04
C SER A 137 -11.18 -24.65 17.36
N ASP A 138 -10.80 -25.68 18.10
CA ASP A 138 -11.46 -26.09 19.34
C ASP A 138 -10.77 -25.47 20.57
N LEU A 139 -9.68 -24.73 20.37
CA LEU A 139 -8.97 -24.03 21.43
C LEU A 139 -9.77 -22.81 21.91
N SER A 140 -9.69 -22.55 23.22
CA SER A 140 -10.17 -21.29 23.78
C SER A 140 -9.52 -20.11 23.08
N LEU A 141 -10.24 -18.98 23.03
CA LEU A 141 -9.74 -17.77 22.40
C LEU A 141 -8.39 -17.32 22.98
N GLU A 142 -8.25 -17.37 24.31
CA GLU A 142 -7.02 -17.04 25.01
C GLU A 142 -5.84 -17.93 24.56
N ASN A 143 -6.08 -19.23 24.37
CA ASN A 143 -5.04 -20.15 23.91
C ASN A 143 -4.67 -19.92 22.44
N ARG A 144 -5.64 -19.58 21.58
CA ARG A 144 -5.36 -19.19 20.19
C ARG A 144 -4.53 -17.91 20.13
N GLU A 145 -4.86 -16.91 20.93
CA GLU A 145 -4.09 -15.67 21.05
C GLU A 145 -2.65 -15.94 21.50
N LYS A 146 -2.43 -16.76 22.54
CA LYS A 146 -1.08 -17.17 22.99
C LYS A 146 -0.27 -17.86 21.89
N VAL A 147 -0.91 -18.70 21.08
CA VAL A 147 -0.27 -19.33 19.91
C VAL A 147 0.19 -18.28 18.90
N LEU A 148 -0.69 -17.34 18.55
CA LEU A 148 -0.36 -16.28 17.58
C LEU A 148 0.73 -15.32 18.10
N GLN A 149 0.71 -14.99 19.40
CA GLN A 149 1.79 -14.25 20.06
C GLN A 149 3.13 -14.98 19.95
N ARG A 150 3.13 -16.30 20.18
CA ARG A 150 4.33 -17.14 20.01
C ARG A 150 4.81 -17.20 18.55
N TRP A 151 3.89 -17.21 17.58
CA TRP A 151 4.25 -17.16 16.16
C TRP A 151 4.88 -15.82 15.78
N SER A 152 4.40 -14.72 16.37
CA SER A 152 4.97 -13.38 16.17
C SER A 152 6.39 -13.26 16.75
N SER A 153 6.63 -13.70 17.99
CA SER A 153 7.92 -13.51 18.70
C SER A 153 8.94 -14.65 18.51
N GLY A 154 8.52 -15.83 18.06
CA GLY A 154 9.36 -17.03 18.04
C GLY A 154 10.53 -17.00 17.04
N ARG A 155 11.77 -17.09 17.55
CA ARG A 155 13.02 -17.04 16.73
C ARG A 155 13.16 -18.17 15.70
N CYS A 156 12.61 -19.36 15.96
CA CYS A 156 12.69 -20.53 15.07
C CYS A 156 11.46 -20.73 14.17
N LEU A 157 10.45 -19.86 14.25
CA LEU A 157 9.15 -20.04 13.61
C LEU A 157 8.94 -19.10 12.41
N ARG A 158 9.99 -18.82 11.63
CA ARG A 158 9.93 -17.84 10.51
C ARG A 158 8.77 -18.07 9.53
N PRO A 159 8.47 -19.30 9.08
CA PRO A 159 7.31 -19.53 8.23
C PRO A 159 5.99 -19.20 8.94
N LEU A 160 5.84 -19.56 10.22
CA LEU A 160 4.63 -19.26 10.99
C LEU A 160 4.49 -17.76 11.27
N ARG A 161 5.59 -17.04 11.47
CA ARG A 161 5.58 -15.58 11.58
C ARG A 161 5.12 -14.94 10.28
N MET A 162 5.57 -15.42 9.12
CA MET A 162 5.05 -14.95 7.83
C MET A 162 3.56 -15.22 7.68
N VAL A 163 3.09 -16.41 8.07
CA VAL A 163 1.65 -16.74 8.07
C VAL A 163 0.87 -15.82 9.02
N PHE A 164 1.38 -15.57 10.22
CA PHE A 164 0.82 -14.61 11.17
C PHE A 164 0.67 -13.23 10.54
N VAL A 165 1.74 -12.69 9.92
CA VAL A 165 1.72 -11.34 9.33
C VAL A 165 0.73 -11.26 8.19
N LEU A 166 0.74 -12.22 7.26
CA LEU A 166 -0.15 -12.22 6.11
C LEU A 166 -1.61 -12.27 6.56
N ILE A 167 -1.98 -13.26 7.37
CA ILE A 167 -3.37 -13.38 7.82
C ILE A 167 -3.76 -12.14 8.64
N LYS A 168 -2.91 -11.62 9.52
CA LYS A 168 -3.17 -10.38 10.27
C LYS A 168 -3.52 -9.22 9.35
N VAL A 169 -2.66 -8.93 8.37
CA VAL A 169 -2.83 -7.81 7.43
C VAL A 169 -4.13 -7.96 6.64
N PHE A 170 -4.38 -9.13 6.05
CA PHE A 170 -5.59 -9.37 5.28
C PHE A 170 -6.85 -9.36 6.15
N SER A 171 -6.83 -9.92 7.37
CA SER A 171 -7.97 -9.87 8.30
C SER A 171 -8.38 -8.45 8.64
N PHE A 172 -7.44 -7.57 8.97
CA PHE A 172 -7.77 -6.17 9.30
C PHE A 172 -8.20 -5.36 8.09
N ILE A 173 -7.56 -5.58 6.94
CA ILE A 173 -7.96 -4.91 5.70
C ILE A 173 -9.41 -5.29 5.38
N THR A 174 -9.71 -6.59 5.30
CA THR A 174 -11.06 -7.08 5.02
C THR A 174 -12.07 -6.55 6.05
N PHE A 175 -11.77 -6.66 7.35
CA PHE A 175 -12.70 -6.26 8.40
C PHE A 175 -13.03 -4.77 8.39
N LEU A 176 -12.07 -3.90 8.07
CA LEU A 176 -12.25 -2.44 8.09
C LEU A 176 -12.58 -1.83 6.73
N SER A 177 -12.34 -2.54 5.63
CA SER A 177 -12.62 -2.05 4.28
C SER A 177 -13.94 -2.57 3.71
N GLN A 178 -14.50 -3.65 4.26
CA GLN A 178 -15.83 -4.13 3.88
C GLN A 178 -16.91 -3.15 4.33
N ILE A 179 -17.88 -2.96 3.44
CA ILE A 179 -19.07 -2.14 3.69
C ILE A 179 -20.33 -2.95 3.39
N ASP A 180 -21.41 -2.63 4.09
CA ASP A 180 -22.73 -3.16 3.80
C ASP A 180 -23.39 -2.46 2.60
N GLU A 181 -24.63 -2.85 2.29
CA GLU A 181 -25.44 -2.28 1.20
C GLU A 181 -25.69 -0.77 1.37
N ASN A 182 -25.56 -0.26 2.60
CA ASN A 182 -25.70 1.16 2.94
C ASN A 182 -24.35 1.89 2.95
N SER A 183 -23.28 1.26 2.46
CA SER A 183 -21.91 1.77 2.50
C SER A 183 -21.38 2.06 3.91
N LYS A 184 -21.80 1.26 4.90
CA LYS A 184 -21.39 1.39 6.30
C LYS A 184 -20.55 0.20 6.76
N ASN A 185 -19.68 0.47 7.73
CA ASN A 185 -18.98 -0.55 8.49
C ASN A 185 -19.23 -0.30 9.99
N PRO A 186 -19.74 -1.28 10.76
CA PRO A 186 -20.03 -1.10 12.18
C PRO A 186 -18.83 -0.66 13.03
N ALA A 187 -17.61 -1.08 12.66
CA ALA A 187 -16.41 -0.65 13.36
C ALA A 187 -16.14 0.85 13.17
N TRP A 188 -16.48 1.43 12.01
CA TRP A 188 -16.25 2.85 11.74
C TRP A 188 -17.03 3.75 12.70
N ASP A 189 -18.25 3.37 13.07
CA ASP A 189 -19.04 4.13 14.04
C ASP A 189 -18.38 4.18 15.42
N ALA A 190 -17.82 3.05 15.89
CA ALA A 190 -17.07 2.99 17.15
C ALA A 190 -15.76 3.78 17.08
N MET A 191 -15.11 3.79 15.92
CA MET A 191 -13.92 4.61 15.64
C MET A 191 -14.27 6.09 15.40
N ARG A 192 -15.57 6.40 15.24
CA ARG A 192 -16.11 7.69 14.76
C ARG A 192 -15.45 8.16 13.46
N TYR A 193 -15.11 7.19 12.62
CA TYR A 193 -14.66 7.41 11.25
C TYR A 193 -15.89 7.61 10.38
N LYS A 194 -15.97 8.76 9.72
CA LYS A 194 -17.07 9.07 8.80
C LYS A 194 -16.48 9.36 7.43
N VAL A 195 -16.93 8.58 6.46
CA VAL A 195 -16.65 8.79 5.05
C VAL A 195 -17.62 9.87 4.57
N GLU A 196 -17.12 11.05 4.22
CA GLU A 196 -17.94 12.06 3.57
C GLU A 196 -18.36 11.55 2.19
N THR A 197 -19.66 11.33 2.00
CA THR A 197 -20.22 10.83 0.75
C THR A 197 -20.71 11.93 -0.18
N ASN A 198 -20.65 13.20 0.23
CA ASN A 198 -21.31 14.30 -0.47
C ASN A 198 -20.47 15.58 -0.46
N GLU A 199 -19.71 15.80 -1.53
CA GLU A 199 -19.33 17.16 -1.93
C GLU A 199 -20.29 17.63 -3.02
N SER A 200 -20.95 18.78 -2.81
CA SER A 200 -21.75 19.42 -3.85
C SER A 200 -20.85 20.27 -4.74
N LEU A 201 -20.71 19.93 -6.02
CA LEU A 201 -20.07 20.79 -7.01
C LEU A 201 -21.10 21.50 -7.89
N SER A 202 -20.69 22.69 -8.37
CA SER A 202 -21.49 23.56 -9.23
C SER A 202 -21.77 22.92 -10.59
N GLU A 203 -22.99 23.13 -11.08
CA GLU A 203 -23.49 22.68 -12.37
C GLU A 203 -22.62 23.18 -13.53
N THR A 204 -21.63 22.38 -13.95
CA THR A 204 -21.12 22.39 -15.31
C THR A 204 -20.55 21.02 -15.60
N LEU A 205 -21.26 20.24 -16.43
CA LEU A 205 -20.72 19.03 -17.05
C LEU A 205 -19.58 19.48 -17.98
N LYS A 206 -18.37 19.58 -17.43
CA LYS A 206 -17.17 19.76 -18.23
C LYS A 206 -16.86 18.43 -18.90
N GLU A 207 -16.50 18.50 -20.17
CA GLU A 207 -15.96 17.34 -20.87
C GLU A 207 -14.72 16.82 -20.11
N ARG A 208 -14.74 15.53 -19.77
CA ARG A 208 -13.65 14.80 -19.11
C ARG A 208 -12.30 15.07 -19.82
N PRO A 209 -11.20 15.49 -19.15
CA PRO A 209 -9.99 15.96 -19.84
C PRO A 209 -9.39 15.01 -20.88
N LEU A 210 -9.44 13.69 -20.63
CA LEU A 210 -8.93 12.68 -21.57
C LEU A 210 -10.00 12.05 -22.46
N GLN A 211 -11.28 12.45 -22.36
CA GLN A 211 -12.39 11.83 -23.09
C GLN A 211 -12.18 11.76 -24.60
N LYS A 212 -11.52 12.79 -25.15
CA LYS A 212 -11.24 12.87 -26.58
C LYS A 212 -10.23 11.85 -27.06
N GLY A 213 -9.32 11.37 -26.20
CA GLY A 213 -8.26 10.43 -26.59
C GLY A 213 -8.34 9.05 -25.96
N ILE A 214 -9.12 8.89 -24.87
CA ILE A 214 -9.15 7.62 -24.13
C ILE A 214 -9.98 6.55 -24.84
N ILE A 215 -9.52 5.30 -24.73
CA ILE A 215 -10.22 4.08 -25.14
C ILE A 215 -10.04 3.09 -23.99
N GLU A 216 -11.14 2.68 -23.37
CA GLU A 216 -11.14 1.66 -22.31
C GLU A 216 -11.35 0.28 -22.95
N THR A 217 -10.26 -0.45 -23.18
CA THR A 217 -10.28 -1.72 -23.90
C THR A 217 -11.16 -2.79 -23.27
N THR A 218 -11.42 -2.70 -21.95
CA THR A 218 -12.33 -3.61 -21.24
C THR A 218 -13.78 -3.50 -21.67
N ASN A 219 -14.16 -2.38 -22.30
CA ASN A 219 -15.52 -2.13 -22.77
C ASN A 219 -15.65 -2.36 -24.29
N GLU A 220 -14.58 -2.80 -24.94
CA GLU A 220 -14.50 -2.94 -26.40
C GLU A 220 -14.48 -4.42 -26.79
N ALA A 221 -15.17 -4.76 -27.87
CA ALA A 221 -14.97 -5.99 -28.62
C ALA A 221 -13.93 -5.75 -29.74
N ASP A 222 -13.46 -6.82 -30.38
CA ASP A 222 -12.44 -6.74 -31.44
C ASP A 222 -12.82 -5.76 -32.57
N ASP A 223 -14.08 -5.77 -33.01
CA ASP A 223 -14.59 -4.89 -34.06
C ASP A 223 -14.78 -3.45 -33.58
N THR A 224 -15.29 -3.26 -32.36
CA THR A 224 -15.51 -1.92 -31.80
C THR A 224 -14.20 -1.23 -31.44
N LEU A 225 -13.18 -1.98 -31.00
CA LEU A 225 -11.84 -1.46 -30.73
C LEU A 225 -11.21 -0.82 -31.98
N VAL A 226 -11.28 -1.50 -33.13
CA VAL A 226 -10.78 -0.98 -34.40
C VAL A 226 -11.52 0.29 -34.80
N GLN A 227 -12.85 0.32 -34.63
CA GLN A 227 -13.66 1.50 -34.90
C GLN A 227 -13.28 2.66 -33.99
N SER A 228 -13.17 2.42 -32.68
CA SER A 228 -12.76 3.41 -31.68
C SER A 228 -11.39 3.99 -32.02
N LEU A 229 -10.37 3.16 -32.25
CA LEU A 229 -9.02 3.62 -32.65
C LEU A 229 -9.06 4.47 -33.92
N THR A 230 -9.83 4.05 -34.93
CA THR A 230 -9.96 4.77 -36.20
C THR A 230 -10.66 6.12 -36.02
N GLN A 231 -11.73 6.17 -35.23
CA GLN A 231 -12.45 7.41 -34.91
C GLN A 231 -11.59 8.40 -34.13
N LYS A 232 -10.62 7.91 -33.35
CA LYS A 232 -9.62 8.71 -32.63
C LYS A 232 -8.44 9.14 -33.50
N GLY A 233 -8.46 8.81 -34.80
CA GLY A 233 -7.48 9.29 -35.78
C GLY A 233 -6.24 8.41 -35.93
N LEU A 234 -6.26 7.19 -35.39
CA LEU A 234 -5.20 6.20 -35.60
C LEU A 234 -5.51 5.36 -36.84
N LYS A 235 -4.48 5.04 -37.61
CA LYS A 235 -4.61 4.11 -38.74
C LYS A 235 -4.36 2.70 -38.23
N VAL A 236 -5.37 1.84 -38.38
CA VAL A 236 -5.34 0.44 -37.92
C VAL A 236 -5.44 -0.50 -39.11
N THR A 237 -4.57 -1.50 -39.16
CA THR A 237 -4.64 -2.58 -40.16
C THR A 237 -4.72 -3.93 -39.46
N GLU A 238 -5.58 -4.80 -39.94
CA GLU A 238 -5.80 -6.13 -39.38
C GLU A 238 -4.91 -7.17 -40.08
N ASP A 239 -4.14 -7.95 -39.31
CA ASP A 239 -3.39 -9.11 -39.77
C ASP A 239 -4.09 -10.39 -39.31
N LYS A 240 -5.08 -10.82 -40.10
CA LYS A 240 -5.92 -12.00 -39.80
C LYS A 240 -5.13 -13.30 -39.68
N LYS A 241 -3.93 -13.38 -40.27
CA LYS A 241 -3.11 -14.59 -40.21
C LYS A 241 -2.44 -14.77 -38.85
N GLN A 242 -2.06 -13.65 -38.22
CA GLN A 242 -1.42 -13.66 -36.91
C GLN A 242 -2.38 -13.30 -35.77
N ASN A 243 -3.63 -12.97 -36.10
CA ASN A 243 -4.62 -12.48 -35.16
C ASN A 243 -4.13 -11.22 -34.41
N LEU A 244 -3.59 -10.26 -35.17
CA LEU A 244 -3.01 -9.02 -34.64
C LEU A 244 -3.58 -7.78 -35.33
N TYR A 245 -3.70 -6.69 -34.58
CA TYR A 245 -3.96 -5.35 -35.12
C TYR A 245 -2.67 -4.53 -35.11
N LYS A 246 -2.35 -3.91 -36.25
CA LYS A 246 -1.21 -3.00 -36.41
C LYS A 246 -1.71 -1.56 -36.35
N ILE A 247 -1.26 -0.82 -35.36
CA ILE A 247 -1.64 0.57 -35.11
C ILE A 247 -0.46 1.45 -35.54
N GLU A 248 -0.67 2.35 -36.50
CA GLU A 248 0.36 3.28 -36.96
C GLU A 248 0.42 4.51 -36.06
N CYS A 249 1.59 4.72 -35.44
CA CYS A 249 1.91 5.90 -34.63
C CYS A 249 3.41 6.21 -34.74
N ASP A 250 3.81 7.41 -34.31
CA ASP A 250 5.22 7.81 -34.29
C ASP A 250 5.93 7.30 -33.04
N VAL A 251 5.22 7.29 -31.90
CA VAL A 251 5.76 6.89 -30.59
C VAL A 251 4.69 6.17 -29.78
N VAL A 252 5.08 5.08 -29.12
CA VAL A 252 4.29 4.42 -28.07
C VAL A 252 4.95 4.69 -26.72
N VAL A 253 4.18 5.21 -25.76
CA VAL A 253 4.60 5.38 -24.37
C VAL A 253 3.88 4.34 -23.51
N VAL A 254 4.64 3.53 -22.77
CA VAL A 254 4.09 2.51 -21.87
C VAL A 254 4.10 3.04 -20.44
N GLY A 255 2.92 3.15 -19.83
CA GLY A 255 2.69 3.74 -18.53
C GLY A 255 2.44 5.25 -18.61
N SER A 256 1.41 5.72 -17.91
CA SER A 256 1.01 7.14 -17.89
C SER A 256 1.48 7.90 -16.64
N GLY A 257 2.45 7.32 -15.91
CA GLY A 257 3.01 7.84 -14.66
C GLY A 257 3.74 9.19 -14.76
N CYS A 258 4.43 9.56 -13.68
CA CYS A 258 5.22 10.80 -13.57
C CYS A 258 6.14 11.04 -14.79
N GLY A 259 6.78 9.98 -15.30
CA GLY A 259 7.65 10.06 -16.46
C GLY A 259 6.89 9.96 -17.80
N GLY A 260 5.99 8.99 -17.90
CA GLY A 260 5.24 8.71 -19.13
C GLY A 260 4.31 9.84 -19.56
N GLY A 261 3.59 10.46 -18.62
CA GLY A 261 2.71 11.61 -18.92
C GLY A 261 3.48 12.81 -19.46
N VAL A 262 4.64 13.13 -18.86
CA VAL A 262 5.53 14.20 -19.34
C VAL A 262 6.09 13.87 -20.71
N THR A 263 6.53 12.63 -20.90
CA THR A 263 7.09 12.15 -22.17
C THR A 263 6.07 12.27 -23.29
N ALA A 264 4.85 11.79 -23.07
CA ALA A 264 3.76 11.88 -24.02
C ALA A 264 3.43 13.34 -24.38
N ALA A 265 3.35 14.23 -23.38
CA ALA A 265 3.07 15.64 -23.60
C ALA A 265 4.16 16.33 -24.43
N VAL A 266 5.44 16.12 -24.11
CA VAL A 266 6.57 16.73 -24.84
C VAL A 266 6.62 16.26 -26.29
N LEU A 267 6.46 14.96 -26.53
CA LEU A 267 6.52 14.38 -27.87
C LEU A 267 5.30 14.76 -28.71
N ALA A 268 4.10 14.75 -28.14
CA ALA A 268 2.90 15.22 -28.82
C ALA A 268 3.02 16.71 -29.20
N ASN A 269 3.56 17.55 -28.30
CA ASN A 269 3.81 18.97 -28.59
C ASN A 269 4.89 19.19 -29.66
N SER A 270 5.71 18.19 -29.95
CA SER A 270 6.65 18.20 -31.09
C SER A 270 6.02 17.76 -32.42
N GLY A 271 4.69 17.54 -32.44
CA GLY A 271 3.93 17.16 -33.63
C GLY A 271 3.86 15.66 -33.88
N LYS A 272 4.28 14.83 -32.91
CA LYS A 272 4.25 13.36 -33.03
C LYS A 272 2.90 12.79 -32.66
N LYS A 273 2.48 11.74 -33.37
CA LYS A 273 1.34 10.89 -33.00
C LYS A 273 1.77 9.93 -31.91
N VAL A 274 1.40 10.25 -30.68
CA VAL A 274 1.75 9.47 -29.49
C VAL A 274 0.58 8.61 -29.05
N VAL A 275 0.82 7.32 -28.85
CA VAL A 275 -0.11 6.39 -28.20
C VAL A 275 0.40 6.10 -26.79
N VAL A 276 -0.46 6.24 -25.78
CA VAL A 276 -0.13 5.90 -24.39
C VAL A 276 -0.86 4.63 -24.01
N LEU A 277 -0.13 3.64 -23.52
CA LEU A 277 -0.68 2.38 -23.01
C LEU A 277 -0.64 2.41 -21.48
N GLU A 278 -1.80 2.23 -20.86
CA GLU A 278 -1.94 2.17 -19.40
C GLU A 278 -2.74 0.92 -19.03
N LYS A 279 -2.31 0.23 -17.97
CA LYS A 279 -3.01 -0.96 -17.49
C LYS A 279 -4.12 -0.64 -16.49
N GLY A 280 -4.02 0.50 -15.82
CA GLY A 280 -4.97 0.94 -14.81
C GLY A 280 -6.17 1.74 -15.37
N ASN A 281 -7.22 1.84 -14.57
CA ASN A 281 -8.45 2.55 -14.91
C ASN A 281 -8.27 4.09 -14.88
N TYR A 282 -9.12 4.82 -15.60
CA TYR A 282 -9.14 6.30 -15.62
C TYR A 282 -10.22 6.88 -14.71
N PHE A 283 -9.76 7.62 -13.70
CA PHE A 283 -10.63 8.30 -12.74
C PHE A 283 -10.37 9.81 -12.70
N GLU A 284 -11.43 10.58 -12.58
CA GLU A 284 -11.41 12.03 -12.36
C GLU A 284 -11.69 12.40 -10.91
N PRO A 285 -11.40 13.65 -10.49
CA PRO A 285 -11.70 14.12 -9.13
C PRO A 285 -13.10 13.75 -8.64
N GLU A 286 -14.10 13.81 -9.51
CA GLU A 286 -15.51 13.50 -9.23
C GLU A 286 -15.76 12.00 -9.04
N ASP A 287 -14.95 11.14 -9.66
CA ASP A 287 -15.05 9.68 -9.62
C ASP A 287 -14.58 9.10 -8.29
N TYR A 288 -13.66 9.77 -7.58
CA TYR A 288 -13.11 9.23 -6.33
C TYR A 288 -14.17 9.09 -5.24
N SER A 289 -14.02 8.04 -4.44
CA SER A 289 -14.75 7.85 -3.19
C SER A 289 -13.77 7.94 -2.01
N SER A 290 -14.30 8.26 -0.83
CA SER A 290 -13.50 8.25 0.41
C SER A 290 -13.42 6.84 1.03
N LEU A 291 -13.72 5.79 0.25
CA LEU A 291 -13.67 4.39 0.68
C LEU A 291 -12.28 3.81 0.41
N GLU A 292 -11.61 3.39 1.48
CA GLU A 292 -10.24 2.89 1.42
C GLU A 292 -10.11 1.58 0.62
N GLY A 293 -11.00 0.61 0.85
CA GLY A 293 -10.93 -0.71 0.19
C GLY A 293 -10.99 -0.65 -1.34
N PRO A 294 -12.09 -0.15 -1.93
CA PRO A 294 -12.21 0.00 -3.37
C PRO A 294 -11.10 0.87 -3.98
N SER A 295 -10.74 1.97 -3.31
CA SER A 295 -9.63 2.83 -3.76
C SER A 295 -8.31 2.07 -3.79
N LEU A 296 -7.95 1.33 -2.74
CA LEU A 296 -6.73 0.52 -2.74
C LEU A 296 -6.73 -0.49 -3.90
N ASN A 297 -7.86 -1.14 -4.15
CA ASN A 297 -8.00 -2.18 -5.17
C ASN A 297 -7.79 -1.67 -6.60
N GLU A 298 -8.35 -0.50 -6.90
CA GLU A 298 -8.38 0.05 -8.27
C GLU A 298 -7.20 0.98 -8.58
N LEU A 299 -6.56 1.52 -7.54
CA LEU A 299 -5.55 2.57 -7.68
C LEU A 299 -4.12 2.11 -7.43
N TYR A 300 -3.93 0.96 -6.76
CA TYR A 300 -2.60 0.47 -6.36
C TYR A 300 -2.31 -0.93 -6.89
N GLU A 301 -1.05 -1.17 -7.21
CA GLU A 301 -0.51 -2.50 -7.49
C GLU A 301 -0.83 -3.48 -6.36
N SER A 302 -1.28 -4.67 -6.74
CA SER A 302 -1.72 -5.71 -5.79
C SER A 302 -2.67 -5.20 -4.71
N GLY A 303 -3.51 -4.20 -5.03
CA GLY A 303 -4.45 -3.59 -4.10
C GLY A 303 -3.78 -2.94 -2.87
N GLY A 304 -2.57 -2.40 -3.04
CA GLY A 304 -1.76 -1.78 -1.98
C GLY A 304 -0.98 -2.76 -1.10
N ILE A 305 -1.08 -4.06 -1.36
CA ILE A 305 -0.43 -5.13 -0.58
C ILE A 305 0.72 -5.73 -1.39
N PHE A 306 1.61 -4.88 -1.90
CA PHE A 306 2.81 -5.31 -2.61
C PHE A 306 4.00 -5.32 -1.65
N SER A 307 4.73 -6.44 -1.55
CA SER A 307 5.81 -6.61 -0.56
C SER A 307 7.13 -7.12 -1.17
N SER A 308 8.24 -6.88 -0.47
CA SER A 308 9.50 -7.58 -0.76
C SER A 308 9.41 -9.06 -0.45
N VAL A 309 10.25 -9.88 -1.09
CA VAL A 309 10.22 -11.36 -0.97
C VAL A 309 10.36 -11.84 0.48
N ASP A 310 11.09 -11.11 1.32
CA ASP A 310 11.27 -11.42 2.75
C ASP A 310 10.21 -10.80 3.69
N GLY A 311 9.20 -10.14 3.11
CA GLY A 311 8.12 -9.44 3.80
C GLY A 311 8.57 -8.18 4.57
N LYS A 312 9.82 -7.73 4.41
CA LYS A 312 10.36 -6.59 5.17
C LYS A 312 9.75 -5.27 4.71
N PHE A 313 9.62 -5.05 3.41
CA PHE A 313 9.13 -3.81 2.83
C PHE A 313 7.72 -4.00 2.27
N MET A 314 6.81 -3.10 2.63
CA MET A 314 5.58 -2.82 1.90
C MET A 314 5.86 -1.70 0.90
N ILE A 315 5.56 -1.97 -0.36
CA ILE A 315 5.91 -1.14 -1.51
C ILE A 315 4.59 -0.59 -2.07
N LEU A 316 4.40 0.72 -1.99
CA LEU A 316 3.25 1.38 -2.60
C LEU A 316 3.61 1.78 -4.03
N ALA A 317 2.84 1.28 -4.99
CA ALA A 317 2.95 1.61 -6.40
C ALA A 317 1.56 1.79 -7.01
N GLY A 318 1.39 2.83 -7.83
CA GLY A 318 0.10 3.15 -8.46
C GLY A 318 -0.16 2.33 -9.72
N SER A 319 -1.42 1.95 -9.93
CA SER A 319 -1.92 1.18 -11.08
C SER A 319 -3.23 1.78 -11.59
N THR A 320 -3.18 3.04 -12.05
CA THR A 320 -4.30 3.84 -12.58
C THR A 320 -3.74 4.80 -13.64
N VAL A 321 -4.58 5.45 -14.44
CA VAL A 321 -4.12 6.55 -15.31
C VAL A 321 -3.49 7.67 -14.47
N GLY A 322 -2.27 8.07 -14.84
CA GLY A 322 -1.39 8.89 -14.01
C GLY A 322 -0.43 8.09 -13.13
N GLY A 323 -0.61 6.76 -13.04
CA GLY A 323 0.20 5.84 -12.25
C GLY A 323 0.53 6.37 -10.87
N GLY A 324 1.82 6.46 -10.57
CA GLY A 324 2.30 7.06 -9.34
C GLY A 324 1.83 8.49 -9.12
N SER A 325 1.75 9.38 -10.12
CA SER A 325 1.36 10.79 -9.87
C SER A 325 -0.11 10.98 -9.49
N ALA A 326 -0.97 9.99 -9.70
CA ALA A 326 -2.37 10.04 -9.28
C ALA A 326 -2.57 9.67 -7.80
N VAL A 327 -1.74 8.78 -7.27
CA VAL A 327 -1.99 8.11 -5.96
C VAL A 327 -0.81 8.15 -5.01
N ASN A 328 0.39 8.39 -5.55
CA ASN A 328 1.63 8.47 -4.81
C ASN A 328 2.68 9.47 -5.40
N TRP A 329 3.96 9.30 -5.04
CA TRP A 329 5.06 10.23 -5.35
C TRP A 329 6.08 9.65 -6.36
N SER A 330 6.01 8.34 -6.65
CA SER A 330 6.79 7.63 -7.68
C SER A 330 6.41 6.14 -7.68
N ALA A 331 6.49 5.49 -8.84
CA ALA A 331 6.72 4.06 -8.89
C ALA A 331 7.41 3.66 -10.19
N SER A 332 8.44 2.83 -10.06
CA SER A 332 9.04 2.11 -11.17
C SER A 332 9.17 0.65 -10.74
N ILE A 333 8.39 -0.20 -11.39
CA ILE A 333 8.49 -1.66 -11.27
C ILE A 333 9.11 -2.15 -12.57
N LYS A 334 9.99 -3.14 -12.48
CA LYS A 334 10.64 -3.70 -13.65
C LYS A 334 9.63 -4.39 -14.56
N THR A 335 9.80 -4.18 -15.85
CA THR A 335 9.16 -4.96 -16.92
C THR A 335 9.33 -6.47 -16.67
N PRO A 336 8.26 -7.29 -16.82
CA PRO A 336 8.33 -8.73 -16.57
C PRO A 336 9.46 -9.42 -17.35
N THR A 337 10.07 -10.44 -16.76
CA THR A 337 11.23 -11.14 -17.35
C THR A 337 10.89 -11.78 -18.69
N SER A 338 9.67 -12.31 -18.84
CA SER A 338 9.18 -12.86 -20.10
C SER A 338 9.17 -11.82 -21.22
N VAL A 339 8.74 -10.60 -20.92
CA VAL A 339 8.71 -9.49 -21.89
C VAL A 339 10.13 -9.08 -22.27
N LEU A 340 11.04 -8.95 -21.29
CA LEU A 340 12.45 -8.66 -21.59
C LEU A 340 13.08 -9.74 -22.48
N GLN A 341 12.77 -11.01 -22.22
CA GLN A 341 13.25 -12.14 -23.04
C GLN A 341 12.67 -12.13 -24.45
N GLU A 342 11.37 -11.84 -24.60
CA GLU A 342 10.71 -11.72 -25.90
C GLU A 342 11.27 -10.55 -26.71
N CYS A 343 11.56 -9.42 -26.05
CA CYS A 343 12.25 -8.26 -26.64
C CYS A 343 13.74 -8.50 -26.88
N GLY A 344 14.31 -9.62 -26.41
CA GLY A 344 15.73 -9.95 -26.57
C GLY A 344 16.70 -9.15 -25.70
N LEU A 345 16.20 -8.39 -24.72
CA LEU A 345 17.02 -7.55 -23.82
C LEU A 345 17.71 -8.42 -22.77
N LYS A 346 19.03 -8.27 -22.62
CA LYS A 346 19.91 -9.10 -21.78
C LYS A 346 20.82 -8.26 -20.88
N ASN A 347 20.74 -6.94 -20.93
CA ASN A 347 21.65 -6.06 -20.21
C ASN A 347 21.56 -6.38 -18.70
N PRO A 348 22.68 -6.73 -18.06
CA PRO A 348 22.68 -7.24 -16.68
C PRO A 348 22.32 -6.17 -15.65
N ASN A 349 22.24 -4.89 -16.03
CA ASN A 349 21.84 -3.78 -15.17
C ASN A 349 20.31 -3.63 -15.07
N ILE A 350 19.51 -4.22 -15.98
CA ILE A 350 18.05 -4.12 -15.95
C ILE A 350 17.49 -4.88 -14.74
N GLY A 351 16.80 -4.14 -13.87
CA GLY A 351 16.27 -4.62 -12.59
C GLY A 351 17.29 -4.59 -11.45
N LYS A 352 18.53 -4.17 -11.65
CA LYS A 352 19.52 -4.04 -10.58
C LYS A 352 19.62 -2.59 -10.08
N ASN A 353 20.34 -2.40 -8.99
CA ASN A 353 20.57 -1.08 -8.38
C ASN A 353 19.27 -0.38 -7.98
N LEU A 354 18.25 -1.14 -7.60
CA LEU A 354 17.01 -0.59 -7.07
C LEU A 354 17.34 0.21 -5.80
N HIS A 355 17.00 1.48 -5.82
CA HIS A 355 17.04 2.36 -4.68
C HIS A 355 15.63 2.59 -4.15
N LEU A 356 15.52 2.65 -2.83
CA LEU A 356 14.28 2.94 -2.11
C LEU A 356 14.52 4.14 -1.19
N HIS A 357 13.46 4.83 -0.79
CA HIS A 357 13.49 5.57 0.48
C HIS A 357 12.85 4.71 1.57
N PRO A 358 13.63 4.06 2.44
CA PRO A 358 13.09 3.27 3.53
C PRO A 358 12.39 4.16 4.54
N VAL A 359 11.25 3.69 5.03
CA VAL A 359 10.42 4.39 6.00
C VAL A 359 10.12 3.53 7.22
N LEU A 360 10.24 4.11 8.41
CA LEU A 360 9.71 3.56 9.67
C LEU A 360 8.75 4.54 10.33
N LEU A 361 7.69 4.00 10.92
CA LEU A 361 6.60 4.75 11.54
C LEU A 361 6.74 4.82 13.07
N ALA A 362 6.39 5.98 13.62
CA ALA A 362 6.05 6.20 15.01
C ALA A 362 4.62 6.76 15.10
N TRP A 363 3.97 6.53 16.22
CA TRP A 363 2.61 6.99 16.48
C TRP A 363 2.51 7.71 17.83
N GLY A 364 1.56 8.63 17.94
CA GLY A 364 1.23 9.33 19.16
C GLY A 364 -0.28 9.49 19.33
N TYR A 365 -0.79 9.22 20.53
CA TYR A 365 -2.20 9.36 20.87
C TYR A 365 -2.48 10.69 21.58
N PHE A 366 -3.47 11.43 21.08
CA PHE A 366 -3.84 12.78 21.54
C PHE A 366 -5.31 12.81 21.95
N PRO A 367 -5.67 12.46 23.20
CA PRO A 367 -7.06 12.45 23.65
C PRO A 367 -7.69 13.84 23.52
N GLU A 368 -9.03 13.89 23.48
CA GLU A 368 -9.80 15.15 23.36
C GLU A 368 -9.54 16.13 24.51
N SER A 369 -9.01 15.66 25.64
CA SER A 369 -8.58 16.52 26.73
C SER A 369 -7.38 17.42 26.37
N VAL A 370 -6.66 17.13 25.29
CA VAL A 370 -5.58 17.99 24.75
C VAL A 370 -6.21 19.13 23.96
N LYS A 371 -6.34 20.30 24.60
CA LYS A 371 -7.06 21.46 24.02
C LYS A 371 -6.36 22.12 22.83
N ASP A 372 -5.03 22.03 22.77
CA ASP A 372 -4.21 22.75 21.79
C ASP A 372 -4.14 22.06 20.42
N LEU A 373 -4.60 20.80 20.33
CA LEU A 373 -4.67 20.03 19.08
C LEU A 373 -6.12 19.63 18.81
N GLN A 374 -6.74 20.30 17.85
CA GLN A 374 -8.10 20.03 17.38
C GLN A 374 -8.08 19.25 16.05
N GLY A 375 -9.19 18.59 15.74
CA GLY A 375 -9.38 17.84 14.49
C GLY A 375 -9.17 16.33 14.62
N LYS A 376 -9.41 15.61 13.51
CA LYS A 376 -9.22 14.15 13.41
C LYS A 376 -8.13 13.84 12.40
N THR A 377 -7.44 12.72 12.58
CA THR A 377 -6.30 12.32 11.72
C THR A 377 -6.64 12.09 10.25
N PHE A 378 -7.93 11.98 9.90
CA PHE A 378 -8.42 11.73 8.55
C PHE A 378 -9.18 12.93 7.96
N GLU A 379 -9.25 14.06 8.68
CA GLU A 379 -9.89 15.28 8.19
C GLU A 379 -8.87 16.19 7.49
N GLY A 380 -9.28 16.79 6.38
CA GLY A 380 -8.45 17.69 5.59
C GLY A 380 -7.58 16.99 4.53
N GLY A 381 -6.87 17.80 3.75
CA GLY A 381 -5.92 17.30 2.77
C GLY A 381 -4.62 16.80 3.42
N ILE A 382 -3.85 15.99 2.69
CA ILE A 382 -2.50 15.59 3.12
C ILE A 382 -1.62 16.83 3.19
N ILE A 383 -1.19 17.22 4.39
CA ILE A 383 -0.21 18.28 4.60
C ILE A 383 1.15 17.62 4.82
N THR A 384 2.03 17.69 3.84
CA THR A 384 3.42 17.25 4.01
C THR A 384 4.24 18.41 4.60
N SER A 385 4.45 18.38 5.92
CA SER A 385 5.49 19.20 6.56
C SER A 385 6.78 18.39 6.64
N LEU A 386 7.88 18.98 6.17
CA LEU A 386 9.18 18.31 6.08
C LEU A 386 10.10 18.82 7.19
N HIS A 387 10.49 17.94 8.12
CA HIS A 387 11.52 18.26 9.12
C HIS A 387 12.80 17.45 8.86
N LYS A 388 13.93 18.13 8.72
CA LYS A 388 15.24 17.48 8.51
C LYS A 388 15.89 17.16 9.85
N VAL A 389 16.24 15.90 10.05
CA VAL A 389 17.11 15.46 11.15
C VAL A 389 18.55 15.59 10.69
N VAL A 390 19.27 16.55 11.27
CA VAL A 390 20.66 16.84 10.91
C VAL A 390 21.63 16.28 11.94
N SER A 391 22.77 15.77 11.46
CA SER A 391 23.90 15.37 12.32
C SER A 391 24.61 16.61 12.87
N GLU A 392 25.53 16.41 13.81
CA GLU A 392 26.45 17.47 14.30
C GLU A 392 27.27 18.08 13.15
N GLY A 393 27.56 17.29 12.11
CA GLY A 393 28.24 17.74 10.89
C GLY A 393 27.33 18.41 9.85
N SER A 394 26.07 18.71 10.18
CA SER A 394 25.05 19.30 9.29
C SER A 394 24.57 18.40 8.14
N ASP A 395 24.91 17.10 8.14
CA ASP A 395 24.39 16.15 7.16
C ASP A 395 22.95 15.76 7.49
N VAL A 396 22.07 15.76 6.49
CA VAL A 396 20.70 15.26 6.66
C VAL A 396 20.71 13.75 6.81
N GLN A 397 20.32 13.26 7.98
CA GLN A 397 20.27 11.84 8.33
C GLN A 397 18.93 11.24 7.95
N ALA A 398 17.83 11.94 8.29
CA ALA A 398 16.47 11.52 8.01
C ALA A 398 15.57 12.72 7.76
N ILE A 399 14.43 12.47 7.14
CA ILE A 399 13.34 13.41 6.96
C ILE A 399 12.15 12.88 7.75
N ILE A 400 11.49 13.74 8.53
CA ILE A 400 10.25 13.43 9.22
C ILE A 400 9.09 14.03 8.45
N GLU A 401 8.10 13.18 8.17
CA GLU A 401 6.87 13.51 7.45
C GLU A 401 5.67 12.76 8.07
N THR A 402 4.47 13.13 7.65
CA THR A 402 3.19 12.57 8.12
C THR A 402 2.53 11.73 7.02
N PRO A 403 2.17 10.47 7.27
CA PRO A 403 1.39 9.68 6.31
C PRO A 403 -0.11 9.92 6.51
N ALA A 404 -0.90 9.69 5.47
CA ALA A 404 -2.34 9.48 5.60
C ALA A 404 -2.61 7.97 5.62
N LEU A 405 -3.19 7.47 6.73
CA LEU A 405 -3.53 6.06 6.88
C LEU A 405 -5.03 5.96 7.15
N GLY A 406 -5.76 5.31 6.25
CA GLY A 406 -7.15 4.92 6.52
C GLY A 406 -7.24 3.84 7.60
N PRO A 407 -8.45 3.55 8.13
CA PRO A 407 -8.66 2.53 9.16
C PRO A 407 -8.01 1.18 8.86
N ALA A 408 -8.16 0.68 7.62
CA ALA A 408 -7.64 -0.61 7.19
C ALA A 408 -6.11 -0.63 7.16
N SER A 409 -5.48 0.38 6.54
CA SER A 409 -4.02 0.51 6.49
C SER A 409 -3.42 0.73 7.88
N PHE A 410 -4.07 1.54 8.72
CA PHE A 410 -3.70 1.73 10.12
C PHE A 410 -3.61 0.38 10.85
N ALA A 411 -4.68 -0.40 10.82
CA ALA A 411 -4.75 -1.67 11.56
C ALA A 411 -3.83 -2.75 10.97
N GLY A 412 -3.71 -2.79 9.63
CA GLY A 412 -2.79 -3.68 8.93
C GLY A 412 -1.32 -3.44 9.31
N LEU A 413 -0.91 -2.19 9.47
CA LEU A 413 0.46 -1.81 9.83
C LEU A 413 0.72 -1.75 11.35
N PHE A 414 -0.30 -1.53 12.17
CA PHE A 414 -0.13 -1.45 13.62
C PHE A 414 0.33 -2.80 14.20
N PRO A 415 1.26 -2.81 15.19
CA PRO A 415 1.64 -4.04 15.87
C PRO A 415 0.44 -4.63 16.61
N TRP A 416 0.24 -5.94 16.47
CA TRP A 416 -0.81 -6.66 17.19
C TRP A 416 -0.20 -7.35 18.41
N VAL A 417 -0.64 -6.94 19.60
CA VAL A 417 -0.23 -7.52 20.89
C VAL A 417 -1.27 -8.53 21.37
N SER A 418 -2.55 -8.16 21.30
CA SER A 418 -3.71 -8.99 21.60
C SER A 418 -4.92 -8.47 20.84
N GLY A 419 -5.99 -9.28 20.77
CA GLY A 419 -7.24 -8.83 20.18
C GLY A 419 -7.89 -7.67 20.95
N LEU A 420 -7.77 -7.68 22.30
CA LEU A 420 -8.23 -6.57 23.14
C LEU A 420 -7.44 -5.28 22.89
N ASP A 421 -6.10 -5.35 22.91
CA ASP A 421 -5.26 -4.16 22.66
C ASP A 421 -5.59 -3.56 21.30
N MET A 422 -5.76 -4.38 20.26
CA MET A 422 -6.13 -3.87 18.94
C MET A 422 -7.49 -3.17 18.91
N LYS A 423 -8.54 -3.73 19.56
CA LYS A 423 -9.84 -3.04 19.65
C LYS A 423 -9.73 -1.70 20.37
N GLU A 424 -8.96 -1.63 21.45
CA GLU A 424 -8.69 -0.36 22.15
C GLU A 424 -7.95 0.65 21.26
N ARG A 425 -7.02 0.20 20.42
CA ARG A 425 -6.30 1.07 19.45
C ARG A 425 -7.23 1.58 18.35
N LEU A 426 -8.11 0.73 17.82
CA LEU A 426 -9.07 1.11 16.79
C LEU A 426 -10.01 2.21 17.29
N VAL A 427 -10.55 2.10 18.50
CA VAL A 427 -11.40 3.18 19.09
C VAL A 427 -10.63 4.51 19.22
N LYS A 428 -9.31 4.46 19.37
CA LYS A 428 -8.42 5.63 19.46
C LYS A 428 -7.93 6.14 18.09
N TYR A 429 -8.22 5.44 16.99
CA TYR A 429 -7.71 5.74 15.64
C TYR A 429 -7.84 7.21 15.27
N ARG A 430 -9.04 7.80 15.43
CA ARG A 430 -9.32 9.18 14.99
C ARG A 430 -8.41 10.24 15.61
N ARG A 431 -7.78 9.93 16.75
CA ARG A 431 -6.89 10.78 17.55
C ARG A 431 -5.48 10.21 17.69
N THR A 432 -5.09 9.29 16.82
CA THR A 432 -3.75 8.69 16.78
C THR A 432 -3.02 9.17 15.53
N ALA A 433 -2.10 10.11 15.69
CA ALA A 433 -1.31 10.64 14.59
C ALA A 433 -0.05 9.78 14.35
N HIS A 434 0.41 9.72 13.10
CA HIS A 434 1.64 9.05 12.72
C HIS A 434 2.66 10.05 12.19
N LEU A 435 3.92 9.81 12.54
CA LEU A 435 5.08 10.39 11.87
C LEU A 435 5.93 9.26 11.33
N PHE A 436 6.62 9.51 10.23
CA PHE A 436 7.57 8.55 9.71
C PHE A 436 8.94 9.17 9.49
N ALA A 437 9.97 8.36 9.72
CA ALA A 437 11.35 8.68 9.39
C ALA A 437 11.67 8.09 8.03
N LEU A 438 12.01 8.95 7.08
CA LEU A 438 12.44 8.63 5.73
C LEU A 438 13.95 8.85 5.61
N VAL A 439 14.67 7.91 4.99
CA VAL A 439 16.12 7.99 4.80
C VAL A 439 16.50 7.91 3.32
N ARG A 440 17.46 8.74 2.91
CA ARG A 440 18.18 8.55 1.64
C ARG A 440 19.06 7.32 1.76
N ASP A 441 18.72 6.26 1.05
CA ASP A 441 19.45 5.01 1.20
C ASP A 441 20.89 5.07 0.68
N LYS A 442 21.73 4.25 1.31
CA LYS A 442 23.02 3.77 0.81
C LYS A 442 22.95 2.28 0.47
N GLY A 443 21.90 1.61 0.92
CA GLY A 443 21.53 0.27 0.49
C GLY A 443 21.14 0.22 -0.97
N SER A 444 20.95 -0.99 -1.47
CA SER A 444 20.45 -1.23 -2.82
C SER A 444 19.75 -2.58 -2.88
N GLY A 445 18.98 -2.76 -3.94
CA GLY A 445 18.22 -3.95 -4.21
C GLY A 445 18.18 -4.33 -5.67
N GLU A 446 17.30 -5.27 -5.96
CA GLU A 446 17.00 -5.74 -7.29
C GLU A 446 15.51 -6.06 -7.41
N VAL A 447 14.97 -5.83 -8.60
CA VAL A 447 13.70 -6.36 -9.05
C VAL A 447 14.04 -7.54 -9.97
N LYS A 448 13.75 -8.76 -9.55
CA LYS A 448 14.06 -9.93 -10.37
C LYS A 448 13.05 -10.10 -11.48
N ASP A 449 11.78 -10.01 -11.10
CA ASP A 449 10.62 -10.20 -11.96
C ASP A 449 9.47 -9.34 -11.43
N GLU A 450 8.35 -9.31 -12.16
CA GLU A 450 7.15 -8.62 -11.71
C GLU A 450 6.75 -9.07 -10.30
N GLY A 451 6.57 -8.12 -9.39
CA GLY A 451 6.22 -8.40 -8.00
C GLY A 451 7.34 -9.03 -7.14
N ARG A 452 8.56 -9.21 -7.64
CA ARG A 452 9.66 -9.86 -6.90
C ARG A 452 10.81 -8.92 -6.60
N VAL A 453 10.68 -8.21 -5.48
CA VAL A 453 11.65 -7.23 -4.99
C VAL A 453 12.50 -7.79 -3.86
N ASN A 454 13.82 -7.65 -3.98
CA ASN A 454 14.77 -7.91 -2.91
C ASN A 454 15.55 -6.64 -2.62
N TYR A 455 15.68 -6.28 -1.35
CA TYR A 455 16.34 -5.04 -0.96
C TYR A 455 17.11 -5.19 0.35
N ARG A 456 18.34 -4.65 0.37
CA ARG A 456 19.25 -4.73 1.51
C ARG A 456 19.55 -3.34 2.07
N LEU A 457 19.08 -3.08 3.28
CA LEU A 457 19.45 -1.89 4.06
C LEU A 457 20.94 -1.91 4.44
N ASN A 458 21.60 -0.77 4.26
CA ASN A 458 22.94 -0.52 4.77
C ASN A 458 22.93 -0.29 6.30
N GLY A 459 24.10 -0.42 6.95
CA GLY A 459 24.26 -0.08 8.37
C GLY A 459 24.03 1.41 8.65
N VAL A 460 24.44 2.29 7.74
CA VAL A 460 24.19 3.74 7.84
C VAL A 460 22.71 4.05 7.74
N ASP A 461 21.97 3.39 6.84
CA ASP A 461 20.53 3.56 6.69
C ASP A 461 19.80 3.22 8.00
N LYS A 462 20.22 2.11 8.64
CA LYS A 462 19.67 1.67 9.92
C LYS A 462 19.91 2.70 11.02
N GLU A 463 21.13 3.23 11.13
CA GLU A 463 21.44 4.23 12.15
C GLU A 463 20.65 5.53 11.92
N ASN A 464 20.54 5.97 10.67
CA ASN A 464 19.76 7.15 10.32
C ASN A 464 18.26 6.97 10.59
N LEU A 465 17.70 5.79 10.29
CA LEU A 465 16.31 5.46 10.60
C LEU A 465 16.06 5.43 12.11
N LYS A 466 16.99 4.88 12.89
CA LYS A 466 16.94 4.92 14.36
C LYS A 466 16.83 6.36 14.85
N LYS A 467 17.75 7.23 14.43
CA LYS A 467 17.77 8.65 14.82
C LYS A 467 16.51 9.39 14.40
N GLY A 468 16.03 9.14 13.18
CA GLY A 468 14.77 9.68 12.68
C GLY A 468 13.59 9.25 13.55
N LEU A 469 13.50 7.97 13.91
CA LEU A 469 12.42 7.44 14.74
C LEU A 469 12.44 8.02 16.16
N GLN A 470 13.63 8.14 16.77
CA GLN A 470 13.79 8.83 18.06
C GLN A 470 13.37 10.31 17.98
N ARG A 471 13.69 10.99 16.88
CA ARG A 471 13.25 12.39 16.66
C ARG A 471 11.73 12.48 16.50
N ALA A 472 11.12 11.58 15.73
CA ALA A 472 9.67 11.54 15.56
C ALA A 472 8.94 11.35 16.89
N LEU A 473 9.42 10.46 17.76
CA LEU A 473 8.88 10.27 19.11
C LEU A 473 8.99 11.54 19.96
N ARG A 474 10.15 12.22 19.96
CA ARG A 474 10.31 13.51 20.66
C ARG A 474 9.34 14.58 20.14
N ILE A 475 9.12 14.66 18.82
CA ILE A 475 8.15 15.59 18.22
C ILE A 475 6.74 15.28 18.74
N LEU A 476 6.31 14.02 18.72
CA LEU A 476 4.99 13.61 19.19
C LEU A 476 4.79 13.91 20.67
N ILE A 477 5.79 13.65 21.51
CA ILE A 477 5.76 13.95 22.95
C ILE A 477 5.66 15.48 23.16
N ALA A 478 6.51 16.26 22.49
CA ALA A 478 6.50 17.71 22.58
C ALA A 478 5.18 18.33 22.09
N ALA A 479 4.53 17.69 21.11
CA ALA A 479 3.20 18.08 20.64
C ALA A 479 2.08 17.75 21.64
N GLY A 480 2.36 17.02 22.73
CA GLY A 480 1.38 16.71 23.78
C GLY A 480 0.73 15.33 23.67
N ALA A 481 1.36 14.38 22.96
CA ALA A 481 0.88 13.00 22.98
C ALA A 481 0.90 12.46 24.41
N VAL A 482 -0.16 11.74 24.82
CA VAL A 482 -0.21 11.12 26.17
C VAL A 482 0.39 9.71 26.18
N GLU A 483 0.52 9.11 25.01
CA GLU A 483 1.16 7.83 24.76
C GLU A 483 1.79 7.86 23.37
N VAL A 484 3.01 7.37 23.24
CA VAL A 484 3.72 7.23 21.96
C VAL A 484 4.26 5.82 21.78
N GLY A 485 4.54 5.42 20.56
CA GLY A 485 5.18 4.14 20.30
C GLY A 485 5.72 3.99 18.88
N THR A 486 6.35 2.84 18.66
CA THR A 486 6.86 2.44 17.34
C THR A 486 5.99 1.33 16.76
N HIS A 487 6.27 0.93 15.52
CA HIS A 487 5.64 -0.22 14.87
C HIS A 487 6.43 -1.53 15.09
N ARG A 488 7.20 -1.62 16.17
CA ARG A 488 7.89 -2.86 16.54
C ARG A 488 6.86 -3.90 17.00
N SER A 489 7.07 -5.16 16.62
CA SER A 489 6.09 -6.25 16.73
C SER A 489 5.63 -6.59 18.15
N ASP A 490 6.35 -6.13 19.18
CA ASP A 490 6.01 -6.27 20.60
C ASP A 490 5.11 -5.13 21.12
N GLY A 491 4.79 -4.15 20.28
CA GLY A 491 4.00 -2.98 20.67
C GLY A 491 4.77 -2.00 21.56
N GLN A 492 6.08 -1.83 21.31
CA GLN A 492 6.96 -0.88 22.00
C GLN A 492 6.31 0.52 22.11
N ARG A 493 6.11 0.97 23.35
CA ARG A 493 5.39 2.21 23.66
C ARG A 493 5.75 2.80 25.02
N LEU A 494 5.39 4.05 25.21
CA LEU A 494 5.68 4.85 26.39
C LEU A 494 4.48 5.73 26.74
N LYS A 495 4.09 5.76 28.03
CA LYS A 495 3.14 6.74 28.54
C LYS A 495 3.88 8.04 28.85
N CYS A 496 3.39 9.16 28.35
CA CYS A 496 4.10 10.44 28.40
C CYS A 496 3.74 11.28 29.63
N LYS A 497 2.58 11.02 30.25
CA LYS A 497 2.11 11.82 31.40
C LYS A 497 3.00 11.59 32.62
N GLY A 498 3.68 12.64 33.07
CA GLY A 498 4.51 12.63 34.28
C GLY A 498 5.85 11.92 34.12
N ILE A 499 6.28 11.64 32.88
CA ILE A 499 7.57 11.03 32.60
C ILE A 499 8.71 12.00 32.92
N LYS A 500 9.81 11.47 33.46
CA LYS A 500 11.05 12.24 33.65
C LYS A 500 11.93 12.16 32.41
N GLU A 501 12.84 13.11 32.24
CA GLU A 501 13.75 13.14 31.10
C GLU A 501 14.62 11.88 31.04
N GLU A 502 15.07 11.36 32.19
CA GLU A 502 15.89 10.15 32.24
C GLU A 502 15.13 8.90 31.77
N GLU A 503 13.86 8.78 32.15
CA GLU A 503 12.98 7.68 31.72
C GLU A 503 12.67 7.76 30.22
N LEU A 504 12.55 8.99 29.68
CA LEU A 504 12.40 9.22 28.25
C LEU A 504 13.63 8.75 27.49
N GLU A 505 14.83 9.16 27.92
CA GLU A 505 16.07 8.77 27.26
C GLU A 505 16.30 7.24 27.34
N GLU A 506 16.00 6.60 28.48
CA GLU A 506 16.04 5.14 28.61
C GLU A 506 15.10 4.46 27.60
N PHE A 507 13.87 4.96 27.44
CA PHE A 507 12.96 4.44 26.42
C PHE A 507 13.51 4.63 25.01
N LEU A 508 14.04 5.81 24.69
CA LEU A 508 14.59 6.13 23.37
C LEU A 508 15.82 5.28 23.05
N ASP A 509 16.61 4.87 24.02
CA ASP A 509 17.73 3.94 23.84
C ASP A 509 17.28 2.54 23.41
N THR A 510 16.07 2.12 23.82
CA THR A 510 15.47 0.87 23.36
C THR A 510 14.92 0.95 21.93
N VAL A 511 14.78 2.16 21.36
CA VAL A 511 14.31 2.36 19.98
C VAL A 511 15.45 2.04 19.03
N THR A 512 15.28 0.96 18.27
CA THR A 512 16.30 0.44 17.37
C THR A 512 15.67 -0.02 16.06
N THR A 513 16.45 -0.06 14.99
CA THR A 513 16.00 -0.68 13.73
C THR A 513 16.09 -2.19 13.83
N VAL A 514 14.93 -2.85 13.75
CA VAL A 514 14.83 -4.30 13.75
C VAL A 514 14.67 -4.86 12.33
N GLY A 515 14.79 -6.17 12.16
CA GLY A 515 14.57 -6.81 10.86
C GLY A 515 13.09 -6.85 10.46
N GLY A 516 12.82 -7.36 9.26
CA GLY A 516 11.46 -7.68 8.81
C GLY A 516 10.94 -8.98 9.40
N PRO A 517 9.69 -9.37 9.10
CA PRO A 517 9.11 -10.64 9.52
C PRO A 517 10.00 -11.85 9.18
N GLY A 518 10.62 -11.90 8.00
CA GLY A 518 11.54 -12.97 7.62
C GLY A 518 12.88 -13.02 8.38
N SER A 519 13.16 -12.06 9.27
CA SER A 519 14.43 -11.96 9.99
C SER A 519 14.55 -12.93 11.18
N LYS A 520 15.79 -13.15 11.65
CA LYS A 520 16.08 -14.02 12.82
C LYS A 520 15.82 -13.33 14.17
N GLY A 521 15.57 -12.02 14.17
CA GLY A 521 15.31 -11.26 15.38
C GLY A 521 14.03 -11.72 16.07
N GLU A 522 13.98 -11.56 17.38
CA GLU A 522 12.76 -11.76 18.17
C GLU A 522 11.71 -10.71 17.82
N HIS A 523 12.14 -9.44 17.82
CA HIS A 523 11.35 -8.32 17.36
C HIS A 523 11.56 -8.07 15.87
N TRP A 524 10.49 -7.63 15.21
CA TRP A 524 10.49 -7.27 13.80
C TRP A 524 9.56 -6.09 13.58
N THR A 525 9.63 -5.50 12.39
CA THR A 525 8.72 -4.43 11.96
C THR A 525 8.50 -4.52 10.46
N ILE A 526 7.54 -3.75 9.95
CA ILE A 526 7.28 -3.60 8.53
C ILE A 526 7.80 -2.23 8.12
N TYR A 527 8.70 -2.22 7.16
CA TYR A 527 9.18 -1.00 6.52
C TYR A 527 8.22 -0.64 5.38
N SER A 528 8.13 0.63 5.05
CA SER A 528 7.34 1.10 3.92
C SER A 528 8.20 1.87 2.93
N THR A 529 7.74 1.94 1.68
CA THR A 529 8.31 2.84 0.66
C THR A 529 7.25 3.13 -0.40
N ALA A 530 7.21 4.37 -0.87
CA ALA A 530 6.51 4.78 -2.08
C ALA A 530 7.48 5.38 -3.11
N HIS A 531 8.79 5.19 -2.92
CA HIS A 531 9.84 5.84 -3.70
C HIS A 531 10.78 4.77 -4.25
N GLN A 532 10.34 4.07 -5.29
CA GLN A 532 11.16 3.10 -6.02
C GLN A 532 11.85 3.80 -7.20
N MET A 533 13.17 3.63 -7.32
CA MET A 533 14.02 4.34 -8.29
C MET A 533 15.19 3.45 -8.75
N SER A 534 15.87 3.87 -9.81
CA SER A 534 17.20 3.37 -10.20
C SER A 534 17.29 1.93 -10.71
N SER A 535 16.16 1.22 -10.86
CA SER A 535 16.12 -0.16 -11.32
C SER A 535 16.52 -0.37 -12.80
N CYS A 536 16.71 0.70 -13.57
CA CYS A 536 17.19 0.67 -14.95
C CYS A 536 18.03 1.93 -15.21
N ARG A 537 19.04 2.15 -14.34
CA ARG A 537 19.76 3.43 -14.28
C ARG A 537 20.48 3.79 -15.59
N MET A 538 20.64 5.09 -15.82
CA MET A 538 21.59 5.61 -16.80
C MET A 538 23.03 5.24 -16.41
N GLY A 539 23.85 4.96 -17.42
CA GLY A 539 25.30 4.79 -17.30
C GLY A 539 26.01 5.53 -18.43
N ALA A 540 27.26 5.96 -18.21
CA ALA A 540 28.06 6.56 -19.29
C ALA A 540 28.56 5.50 -20.29
N LYS A 541 28.46 4.22 -19.91
CA LYS A 541 28.80 3.04 -20.71
C LYS A 541 27.77 1.94 -20.47
N GLU A 542 27.68 1.00 -21.41
CA GLU A 542 26.78 -0.15 -21.36
C GLU A 542 26.95 -1.00 -20.10
N GLU A 543 28.19 -1.20 -19.63
CA GLU A 543 28.44 -1.98 -18.42
C GLU A 543 27.99 -1.27 -17.13
N GLU A 544 27.77 0.04 -17.17
CA GLU A 544 27.46 0.87 -16.01
C GLU A 544 25.95 1.08 -15.82
N GLY A 545 25.11 0.90 -16.84
CA GLY A 545 23.67 1.18 -16.80
C GLY A 545 22.84 0.34 -17.78
N GLY A 546 21.51 0.42 -17.65
CA GLY A 546 20.58 -0.21 -18.60
C GLY A 546 20.31 0.67 -19.83
N VAL A 547 20.52 1.97 -19.69
CA VAL A 547 20.34 2.99 -20.73
C VAL A 547 21.50 3.99 -20.71
N ASP A 548 21.68 4.74 -21.79
CA ASP A 548 22.66 5.83 -21.93
C ASP A 548 22.20 7.11 -21.21
N GLU A 549 22.96 8.21 -21.28
CA GLU A 549 22.59 9.50 -20.69
C GLU A 549 21.41 10.23 -21.38
N ASN A 550 20.90 9.66 -22.46
CA ASN A 550 19.72 10.11 -23.17
C ASN A 550 18.50 9.24 -22.84
N GLY A 551 18.67 8.22 -21.98
CA GLY A 551 17.62 7.27 -21.62
C GLY A 551 17.38 6.22 -22.70
N GLU A 552 18.20 6.12 -23.73
CA GLU A 552 18.10 5.11 -24.79
C GLU A 552 18.74 3.79 -24.34
N SER A 553 18.10 2.68 -24.66
CA SER A 553 18.62 1.34 -24.39
C SER A 553 19.94 1.11 -25.12
N TRP A 554 20.95 0.58 -24.40
CA TRP A 554 22.19 0.14 -25.02
C TRP A 554 21.99 -1.05 -25.99
N GLU A 555 20.90 -1.80 -25.84
CA GLU A 555 20.64 -3.03 -26.61
C GLU A 555 19.63 -2.85 -27.74
N ALA A 556 18.91 -1.72 -27.80
CA ALA A 556 17.83 -1.51 -28.77
C ALA A 556 17.68 -0.04 -29.16
N GLU A 557 17.95 0.26 -30.43
CA GLU A 557 17.72 1.58 -31.03
C GLU A 557 16.22 1.94 -31.00
N GLY A 558 15.93 3.18 -30.62
CA GLY A 558 14.56 3.68 -30.54
C GLY A 558 13.77 3.21 -29.31
N LEU A 559 14.40 2.47 -28.38
CA LEU A 559 13.79 2.07 -27.11
C LEU A 559 14.32 2.95 -25.97
N PHE A 560 13.43 3.69 -25.32
CA PHE A 560 13.79 4.64 -24.27
C PHE A 560 13.13 4.31 -22.93
N VAL A 561 13.79 4.72 -21.83
CA VAL A 561 13.26 4.70 -20.47
C VAL A 561 13.22 6.13 -19.94
N CYS A 562 12.06 6.57 -19.45
CA CYS A 562 11.81 7.98 -19.11
C CYS A 562 11.19 8.16 -17.71
N ASP A 563 11.43 7.24 -16.78
CA ASP A 563 10.78 7.24 -15.45
C ASP A 563 11.81 7.24 -14.29
N GLY A 564 11.36 6.96 -13.05
CA GLY A 564 12.25 6.93 -11.89
C GLY A 564 13.33 5.85 -11.93
N SER A 565 13.20 4.84 -12.80
CA SER A 565 14.17 3.77 -12.92
C SER A 565 15.50 4.23 -13.50
N VAL A 566 15.53 5.35 -14.26
CA VAL A 566 16.77 5.86 -14.88
C VAL A 566 17.67 6.63 -13.94
N LEU A 567 17.18 7.02 -12.76
CA LEU A 567 17.97 7.78 -11.80
C LEU A 567 19.20 6.99 -11.34
N PRO A 568 20.41 7.57 -11.28
CA PRO A 568 21.62 6.82 -10.95
C PRO A 568 21.68 6.40 -9.46
N THR A 569 21.06 7.17 -8.57
CA THR A 569 20.99 6.91 -7.12
C THR A 569 19.70 7.48 -6.52
N ALA A 570 19.41 7.17 -5.25
CA ALA A 570 18.34 7.83 -4.51
C ALA A 570 18.55 9.35 -4.37
N VAL A 571 17.47 10.09 -4.58
CA VAL A 571 17.45 11.56 -4.52
C VAL A 571 17.45 12.10 -3.07
N GLY A 572 16.95 11.33 -2.10
CA GLY A 572 16.89 11.69 -0.68
C GLY A 572 15.75 12.63 -0.26
N VAL A 573 14.86 12.97 -1.20
CA VAL A 573 13.64 13.76 -1.02
C VAL A 573 12.53 13.15 -1.87
N ASN A 574 11.34 13.75 -1.89
CA ASN A 574 10.24 13.26 -2.71
C ASN A 574 10.59 13.33 -4.21
N PRO A 575 10.61 12.18 -4.93
CA PRO A 575 11.25 12.10 -6.25
C PRO A 575 10.39 12.57 -7.42
N MET A 576 9.08 12.78 -7.24
CA MET A 576 8.13 13.09 -8.33
C MET A 576 8.64 14.15 -9.31
N ILE A 577 9.03 15.33 -8.78
CA ILE A 577 9.47 16.46 -9.61
C ILE A 577 10.81 16.16 -10.29
N THR A 578 11.72 15.45 -9.62
CA THR A 578 12.98 15.00 -10.22
C THR A 578 12.71 14.03 -11.37
N ILE A 579 11.78 13.09 -11.21
CA ILE A 579 11.39 12.14 -12.26
C ILE A 579 10.78 12.88 -13.46
N GLN A 580 9.82 13.78 -13.22
CA GLN A 580 9.21 14.59 -14.27
C GLN A 580 10.25 15.45 -15.01
N SER A 581 11.21 16.01 -14.29
CA SER A 581 12.28 16.83 -14.87
C SER A 581 13.25 16.00 -15.72
N THR A 582 13.65 14.82 -15.23
CA THR A 582 14.48 13.89 -15.99
C THR A 582 13.78 13.40 -17.25
N ALA A 583 12.49 13.03 -17.14
CA ALA A 583 11.66 12.64 -18.27
C ALA A 583 11.58 13.77 -19.30
N TYR A 584 11.27 15.00 -18.87
CA TYR A 584 11.24 16.17 -19.74
C TYR A 584 12.55 16.35 -20.53
N CYS A 585 13.69 16.27 -19.85
CA CYS A 585 15.01 16.40 -20.49
C CYS A 585 15.25 15.30 -21.54
N ILE A 586 14.96 14.05 -21.21
CA ILE A 586 15.07 12.91 -22.13
C ILE A 586 14.15 13.12 -23.34
N SER A 587 12.86 13.42 -23.11
CA SER A 587 11.88 13.60 -24.18
C SER A 587 12.20 14.78 -25.10
N LYS A 588 12.83 15.84 -24.59
CA LYS A 588 13.31 16.96 -25.41
C LYS A 588 14.42 16.54 -26.36
N LYS A 589 15.32 15.63 -25.95
CA LYS A 589 16.34 15.07 -26.82
C LYS A 589 15.74 14.15 -27.88
N ILE A 590 14.81 13.28 -27.48
CA ILE A 590 14.05 12.41 -28.41
C ILE A 590 13.31 13.26 -29.44
N ALA A 591 12.60 14.32 -29.02
CA ALA A 591 11.95 15.24 -29.95
C ALA A 591 12.95 15.90 -30.94
N GLY A 592 14.17 16.17 -30.49
CA GLY A 592 15.25 16.74 -31.30
C GLY A 592 15.81 15.77 -32.34
N SER A 593 15.94 14.47 -32.03
CA SER A 593 16.50 13.49 -32.97
C SER A 593 15.64 13.35 -34.23
N PHE A 594 14.32 13.42 -34.08
CA PHE A 594 13.38 13.41 -35.20
C PHE A 594 13.53 14.61 -36.16
N ASN A 595 14.00 15.75 -35.68
CA ASN A 595 14.23 16.92 -36.54
C ASN A 595 15.53 16.79 -37.33
N ASN A 596 16.54 16.14 -36.76
CA ASN A 596 17.83 15.91 -37.42
C ASN A 596 17.73 14.86 -38.54
N GLU A 597 16.91 13.81 -38.37
CA GLU A 597 16.65 12.82 -39.43
C GLU A 597 16.01 13.44 -40.69
N ASN A 598 15.15 14.45 -40.51
CA ASN A 598 14.51 15.16 -41.61
C ASN A 598 15.47 16.07 -42.40
N HIS A 599 16.61 16.47 -41.79
CA HIS A 599 17.63 17.26 -42.47
C HIS A 599 18.62 16.41 -43.29
N HIS A 600 18.79 15.12 -42.97
CA HIS A 600 19.63 14.20 -43.75
C HIS A 600 18.90 13.52 -44.92
N LYS A 601 17.57 13.66 -45.00
CA LYS A 601 16.73 13.13 -46.11
C LYS A 601 16.33 14.20 -47.15
N LYS A 602 16.87 15.42 -47.06
CA LYS A 602 16.79 16.46 -48.09
C LYS A 602 18.16 16.69 -48.68
#